data_AF-A0A9D5GLR9-F1
#
_entry.id   AF-A0A9D5GLR9-F1
#
_cell.length_a   1.000
_cell.length_b   1.000
_cell.length_c   1.000
_cell.angle_alpha   90.00
_cell.angle_beta   90.00
_cell.angle_gamma   90.00
#
_symmetry.space_group_name_H-M   'P 1'
#
loop_
_entity.id
_entity.type
_entity.pdbx_description
1 polymer ?
#
loop_
_entity_poly.entity_id
_entity_poly.type
_entity_poly.pdbx_seq_one_letter_code
_entity_poly.pdbx_strand_id
1 'polypeptide(L)'
;MNWESLTAVGTFFSGFIIAATAIIAMRQLDHLRKATQLEGAMAIFADLDRTEFRESIRFIAMELQGRMEDASFRQGVPLGNSADDAVHKELIVLRKFEDVGTYVKHGLLDSALIYDNAYALIAKSWSGLQEVVAIHRAAGGLGFWENFEYLFRNGKIWVERNKPANYVNLA
;
A
#
# COMPACT_ATOMS: atom_id res chain seq x y z
N MET A 1 -53.53 9.60 35.38
CA MET A 1 -52.21 9.40 34.73
C MET A 1 -51.93 7.91 34.80
N ASN A 2 -52.00 7.18 33.67
CA ASN A 2 -51.95 5.72 33.68
C ASN A 2 -50.49 5.24 33.83
N TRP A 3 -50.29 4.18 34.61
CA TRP A 3 -48.98 3.54 34.80
C TRP A 3 -48.36 3.06 33.47
N GLU A 4 -49.21 2.74 32.50
CA GLU A 4 -48.86 2.37 31.13
C GLU A 4 -48.20 3.53 30.35
N SER A 5 -48.65 4.78 30.52
CA SER A 5 -48.01 5.91 29.84
C SER A 5 -46.63 6.23 30.41
N LEU A 6 -46.45 6.02 31.72
CA LEU A 6 -45.16 6.23 32.39
C LEU A 6 -44.12 5.19 31.93
N THR A 7 -44.54 3.93 31.82
CA THR A 7 -43.69 2.84 31.33
C THR A 7 -43.35 2.99 29.85
N ALA A 8 -44.31 3.38 29.01
CA ALA A 8 -44.06 3.67 27.59
C ALA A 8 -43.04 4.80 27.38
N VAL A 9 -43.13 5.89 28.16
CA VAL A 9 -42.16 7.00 28.13
C VAL A 9 -40.78 6.53 28.58
N GLY A 10 -40.70 5.68 29.62
CA GLY A 10 -39.46 5.08 30.08
C GLY A 10 -38.78 4.24 29.00
N THR A 11 -39.51 3.35 28.34
CA THR A 11 -38.98 2.50 27.27
C THR A 11 -38.53 3.31 26.05
N PHE A 12 -39.30 4.33 25.66
CA PHE A 12 -38.91 5.23 24.57
C PHE A 12 -37.60 5.96 24.89
N PHE A 13 -37.47 6.50 26.11
CA PHE A 13 -36.27 7.20 26.54
C PHE A 13 -35.05 6.27 26.62
N SER A 14 -35.21 5.06 27.16
CA SER A 14 -34.15 4.05 27.15
C SER A 14 -33.71 3.68 25.74
N GLY A 15 -34.65 3.47 24.82
CA GLY A 15 -34.34 3.19 23.41
C GLY A 15 -33.59 4.34 22.74
N PHE A 16 -33.99 5.59 23.02
CA PHE A 16 -33.30 6.78 22.53
C PHE A 16 -31.86 6.87 23.05
N ILE A 17 -31.63 6.61 24.34
CA ILE A 17 -30.28 6.59 24.93
C ILE A 17 -29.42 5.54 24.23
N ILE A 18 -29.92 4.31 24.06
CA ILE A 18 -29.17 3.24 23.39
C ILE A 18 -28.79 3.66 21.96
N ALA A 19 -29.72 4.24 21.20
CA ALA A 19 -29.45 4.73 19.85
C ALA A 19 -28.39 5.84 19.85
N ALA A 20 -28.49 6.81 20.77
CA ALA A 20 -27.50 7.87 20.90
C ALA A 20 -26.10 7.32 21.27
N THR A 21 -26.03 6.38 22.21
CA THR A 21 -24.78 5.71 22.59
C THR A 21 -24.18 4.93 21.41
N ALA A 22 -25.00 4.22 20.63
CA ALA A 22 -24.54 3.51 19.45
C ALA A 22 -23.92 4.45 18.40
N ILE A 23 -24.54 5.62 18.17
CA ILE A 23 -24.01 6.65 17.26
C ILE A 23 -22.64 7.17 17.74
N ILE A 24 -22.52 7.44 19.05
CA ILE A 24 -21.24 7.88 19.63
C ILE A 24 -20.18 6.78 19.48
N ALA A 25 -20.51 5.53 19.78
CA ALA A 25 -19.60 4.39 19.65
C ALA A 25 -19.12 4.20 18.21
N MET A 26 -20.01 4.33 17.22
CA MET A 26 -19.62 4.28 15.79
C MET A 26 -18.61 5.38 15.43
N ARG A 27 -18.84 6.62 15.87
CA ARG A 27 -17.88 7.71 15.65
C ARG A 27 -16.54 7.46 16.33
N GLN A 28 -16.55 6.89 17.54
CA GLN A 28 -15.32 6.52 18.23
C GLN A 28 -14.53 5.45 17.47
N LEU A 29 -15.21 4.44 16.92
CA LEU A 29 -14.57 3.43 16.07
C LEU A 29 -13.95 4.04 14.82
N ASP A 30 -14.62 5.00 14.17
CA ASP A 30 -14.06 5.71 13.01
C ASP A 30 -12.80 6.50 13.37
N HIS A 31 -12.78 7.18 14.52
CA HIS A 31 -11.60 7.90 15.00
C HIS A 31 -10.43 6.96 15.29
N LEU A 32 -10.68 5.84 15.97
CA LEU A 32 -9.66 4.82 16.24
C LEU A 32 -9.10 4.25 14.94
N ARG A 33 -9.96 3.91 13.98
CA ARG A 33 -9.53 3.41 12.66
C ARG A 33 -8.62 4.40 11.95
N LYS A 34 -8.99 5.68 11.92
CA LYS A 34 -8.16 6.74 11.30
C LYS A 34 -6.82 6.89 12.00
N ALA A 35 -6.79 6.82 13.32
CA ALA A 35 -5.55 6.89 14.09
C ALA A 35 -4.61 5.71 13.75
N THR A 36 -5.14 4.48 13.73
CA THR A 36 -4.37 3.28 13.36
C THR A 36 -3.87 3.34 11.91
N GLN A 37 -4.70 3.79 10.97
CA GLN A 37 -4.29 3.95 9.56
C GLN A 37 -3.19 5.01 9.41
N LEU A 38 -3.26 6.11 10.15
CA LEU A 38 -2.23 7.14 10.15
C LEU A 38 -0.90 6.62 10.72
N GLU A 39 -0.94 5.91 11.84
CA GLU A 39 0.24 5.27 12.45
C GLU A 39 0.89 4.28 11.47
N GLY A 40 0.09 3.43 10.82
CA GLY A 40 0.58 2.52 9.79
C GLY A 40 1.21 3.25 8.61
N ALA A 41 0.59 4.34 8.13
CA ALA A 41 1.15 5.14 7.04
C ALA A 41 2.47 5.79 7.43
N MET A 42 2.59 6.33 8.65
CA MET A 42 3.84 6.89 9.18
C MET A 42 4.95 5.83 9.25
N ALA A 43 4.63 4.60 9.68
CA ALA A 43 5.59 3.50 9.70
C ALA A 43 6.08 3.13 8.29
N ILE A 44 5.17 3.09 7.30
CA ILE A 44 5.55 2.86 5.90
C ILE A 44 6.45 4.00 5.40
N PHE A 45 6.12 5.26 5.66
CA PHE A 45 6.95 6.38 5.20
C PHE A 45 8.33 6.38 5.86
N ALA A 46 8.41 6.08 7.15
CA ALA A 46 9.69 5.89 7.83
C ALA A 46 10.52 4.75 7.20
N ASP A 47 9.87 3.66 6.78
CA ASP A 47 10.51 2.55 6.08
C ASP A 47 11.02 2.94 4.68
N LEU A 48 10.24 3.71 3.92
CA LEU A 48 10.65 4.23 2.61
C LEU A 48 11.83 5.22 2.71
N ASP A 49 12.01 5.84 3.88
CA ASP A 49 13.11 6.75 4.16
C ASP A 49 14.39 6.05 4.66
N ARG A 50 14.36 4.74 4.91
CA ARG A 50 15.56 4.00 5.33
C ARG A 50 16.61 3.99 4.24
N THR A 51 17.88 4.07 4.65
CA THR A 51 19.04 4.07 3.74
C THR A 51 19.04 2.90 2.78
N GLU A 52 18.79 1.68 3.28
CA GLU A 52 18.73 0.46 2.48
C GLU A 52 17.69 0.55 1.35
N PHE A 53 16.48 1.06 1.64
CA PHE A 53 15.44 1.22 0.64
C PHE A 53 15.83 2.28 -0.38
N ARG A 54 16.37 3.43 0.06
CA ARG A 54 16.85 4.50 -0.83
C ARG A 54 17.98 4.03 -1.76
N GLU A 55 18.91 3.24 -1.25
CA GLU A 55 19.98 2.63 -2.05
C GLU A 55 19.42 1.65 -3.08
N SER A 56 18.39 0.88 -2.71
CA SER A 56 17.72 -0.05 -3.62
C SER A 56 16.97 0.68 -4.73
N ILE A 57 16.31 1.79 -4.42
CA ILE A 57 15.70 2.68 -5.43
C ILE A 57 16.75 3.25 -6.38
N ARG A 58 17.89 3.71 -5.85
CA ARG A 58 19.01 4.18 -6.67
C ARG A 58 19.54 3.08 -7.58
N PHE A 59 19.70 1.87 -7.07
CA PHE A 59 20.14 0.71 -7.84
C PHE A 59 19.18 0.43 -9.01
N ILE A 60 17.86 0.39 -8.77
CA ILE A 60 16.87 0.21 -9.83
C ILE A 60 16.97 1.31 -10.90
N ALA A 61 17.11 2.56 -10.47
CA ALA A 61 17.11 3.71 -11.38
C ALA A 61 18.39 3.82 -12.22
N MET A 62 19.54 3.40 -11.69
CA MET A 62 20.85 3.73 -12.27
C MET A 62 21.66 2.52 -12.72
N GLU A 63 21.44 1.35 -12.10
CA GLU A 63 22.35 0.20 -12.22
C GLU A 63 21.66 -1.05 -12.76
N LEU A 64 20.39 -1.28 -12.40
CA LEU A 64 19.68 -2.53 -12.70
C LEU A 64 19.71 -2.89 -14.18
N GLN A 65 19.45 -1.92 -15.08
CA GLN A 65 19.45 -2.20 -16.52
C GLN A 65 20.80 -2.76 -17.00
N GLY A 66 21.92 -2.16 -16.59
CA GLY A 66 23.25 -2.68 -16.94
C GLY A 66 23.56 -4.00 -16.26
N ARG A 67 23.08 -4.21 -15.02
CA ARG A 67 23.24 -5.49 -14.31
C ARG A 67 22.45 -6.63 -14.97
N MET A 68 21.32 -6.34 -15.61
CA MET A 68 20.52 -7.35 -16.33
C MET A 68 21.17 -7.87 -17.61
N GLU A 69 22.21 -7.18 -18.12
CA GLU A 69 23.05 -7.63 -19.23
C GLU A 69 24.14 -8.62 -18.77
N ASP A 70 24.50 -8.62 -17.47
CA ASP A 70 25.43 -9.57 -16.89
C ASP A 70 24.75 -10.93 -16.69
N ALA A 71 25.26 -11.95 -17.39
CA ALA A 71 24.75 -13.32 -17.31
C ALA A 71 24.77 -13.88 -15.89
N SER A 72 25.76 -13.53 -15.07
CA SER A 72 25.88 -14.02 -13.69
C SER A 72 24.78 -13.46 -12.79
N PHE A 73 24.52 -12.15 -12.89
CA PHE A 73 23.43 -11.49 -12.19
C PHE A 73 22.07 -12.01 -12.67
N ARG A 74 21.87 -12.09 -14.00
CA ARG A 74 20.60 -12.53 -14.59
C ARG A 74 20.22 -13.95 -14.20
N GLN A 75 21.19 -14.84 -13.98
CA GLN A 75 20.96 -16.22 -13.49
C GLN A 75 20.41 -16.25 -12.05
N GLY A 76 20.71 -15.25 -11.23
CA GLY A 76 20.20 -15.13 -9.87
C GLY A 76 18.76 -14.62 -9.80
N VAL A 77 18.31 -13.85 -10.79
CA VAL A 77 16.97 -13.22 -10.79
C VAL A 77 15.83 -14.24 -10.59
N PRO A 78 15.75 -15.38 -11.29
CA PRO A 78 14.68 -16.36 -11.09
C PRO A 78 14.56 -16.93 -9.67
N LEU A 79 15.60 -16.80 -8.83
CA LEU A 79 15.56 -17.26 -7.43
C LEU A 79 14.57 -16.44 -6.58
N GLY A 80 14.23 -15.22 -7.00
CA GLY A 80 13.27 -14.36 -6.31
C GLY A 80 13.60 -14.22 -4.83
N ASN A 81 12.68 -14.62 -3.94
CA ASN A 81 12.85 -14.51 -2.50
C ASN A 81 14.00 -15.34 -1.91
N SER A 82 14.62 -16.23 -2.67
CA SER A 82 15.78 -17.00 -2.24
C SER A 82 17.13 -16.37 -2.65
N ALA A 83 17.12 -15.26 -3.40
CA ALA A 83 18.35 -14.58 -3.79
C ALA A 83 18.92 -13.72 -2.64
N ASP A 84 20.23 -13.46 -2.68
CA ASP A 84 20.91 -12.59 -1.71
C ASP A 84 20.58 -11.12 -1.99
N ASP A 85 19.97 -10.44 -1.02
CA ASP A 85 19.57 -9.03 -1.11
C ASP A 85 20.77 -8.07 -1.25
N ALA A 86 21.98 -8.48 -0.83
CA ALA A 86 23.19 -7.69 -1.06
C ALA A 86 23.55 -7.59 -2.55
N VAL A 87 23.19 -8.62 -3.33
CA VAL A 87 23.36 -8.68 -4.78
C VAL A 87 22.12 -8.16 -5.48
N HIS A 88 20.94 -8.65 -5.09
CA HIS A 88 19.63 -8.42 -5.71
C HIS A 88 18.83 -7.37 -4.96
N LYS A 89 19.33 -6.13 -4.94
CA LYS A 89 18.70 -5.00 -4.22
C LYS A 89 17.30 -4.67 -4.75
N GLU A 90 16.99 -5.02 -5.98
CA GLU A 90 15.65 -4.86 -6.55
C GLU A 90 14.57 -5.60 -5.76
N LEU A 91 14.92 -6.70 -5.08
CA LEU A 91 13.99 -7.50 -4.29
C LEU A 91 13.48 -6.75 -3.07
N ILE A 92 14.30 -5.88 -2.48
CA ILE A 92 13.91 -5.05 -1.33
C ILE A 92 12.73 -4.16 -1.71
N VAL A 93 12.77 -3.57 -2.91
CA VAL A 93 11.71 -2.69 -3.42
C VAL A 93 10.47 -3.48 -3.82
N LEU A 94 10.65 -4.61 -4.52
CA LEU A 94 9.56 -5.51 -4.88
C LEU A 94 8.78 -5.98 -3.64
N ARG A 95 9.47 -6.49 -2.62
CA ARG A 95 8.85 -6.96 -1.38
C ARG A 95 8.17 -5.82 -0.62
N LYS A 96 8.84 -4.67 -0.48
CA LYS A 96 8.24 -3.53 0.24
C LYS A 96 6.95 -3.05 -0.41
N PHE A 97 6.91 -2.93 -1.74
CA PHE A 97 5.67 -2.51 -2.41
C PHE A 97 4.63 -3.62 -2.53
N GLU A 98 5.02 -4.89 -2.50
CA GLU A 98 4.10 -6.02 -2.35
C GLU A 98 3.37 -5.95 -0.99
N ASP A 99 4.10 -5.70 0.10
CA ASP A 99 3.53 -5.52 1.44
C ASP A 99 2.58 -4.32 1.48
N VAL A 100 3.02 -3.16 0.99
CA VAL A 100 2.18 -1.94 0.94
C VAL A 100 0.93 -2.18 0.10
N GLY A 101 1.08 -2.86 -1.04
CA GLY A 101 -0.05 -3.25 -1.89
C GLY A 101 -1.06 -4.13 -1.15
N THR A 102 -0.57 -5.09 -0.37
CA THR A 102 -1.41 -5.95 0.47
C THR A 102 -2.19 -5.14 1.51
N TYR A 103 -1.51 -4.24 2.22
CA TYR A 103 -2.16 -3.42 3.25
C TYR A 103 -3.21 -2.48 2.67
N VAL A 104 -2.95 -1.90 1.50
CA VAL A 104 -3.90 -1.05 0.78
C VAL A 104 -5.09 -1.86 0.26
N LYS A 105 -4.85 -3.02 -0.37
CA LYS A 105 -5.88 -3.92 -0.90
C LYS A 105 -6.87 -4.36 0.17
N HIS A 106 -6.41 -4.56 1.40
CA HIS A 106 -7.23 -4.96 2.54
C HIS A 106 -7.76 -3.79 3.39
N GLY A 107 -7.52 -2.54 2.99
CA GLY A 107 -8.04 -1.35 3.70
C GLY A 107 -7.40 -1.10 5.08
N LEU A 108 -6.24 -1.72 5.33
CA LEU A 108 -5.43 -1.53 6.54
C LEU A 108 -4.66 -0.21 6.50
N LEU A 109 -4.34 0.27 5.29
CA LEU A 109 -3.81 1.62 5.05
C LEU A 109 -4.81 2.43 4.24
N ASP A 110 -4.86 3.74 4.51
CA ASP A 110 -5.61 4.68 3.67
C ASP A 110 -4.91 4.83 2.32
N SER A 111 -5.53 4.25 1.28
CA SER A 111 -5.00 4.28 -0.08
C SER A 111 -4.77 5.69 -0.59
N ALA A 112 -5.64 6.64 -0.25
CA ALA A 112 -5.54 8.01 -0.74
C ALA A 112 -4.27 8.67 -0.21
N LEU A 113 -3.97 8.50 1.08
CA LEU A 113 -2.75 9.02 1.69
C LEU A 113 -1.48 8.40 1.08
N ILE A 114 -1.49 7.08 0.83
CA ILE A 114 -0.36 6.39 0.21
C ILE A 114 -0.13 6.89 -1.23
N TYR A 115 -1.18 6.99 -2.03
CA TYR A 115 -1.06 7.45 -3.42
C TYR A 115 -0.66 8.92 -3.51
N ASP A 116 -1.22 9.77 -2.64
CA ASP A 116 -0.91 11.20 -2.62
C ASP A 116 0.58 11.45 -2.36
N ASN A 117 1.18 10.70 -1.44
CA ASN A 117 2.56 10.90 -1.01
C ASN A 117 3.58 10.11 -1.85
N ALA A 118 3.28 8.85 -2.20
CA ALA A 118 4.27 7.90 -2.69
C ALA A 118 4.04 7.40 -4.13
N TYR A 119 2.97 7.81 -4.82
CA TYR A 119 2.65 7.24 -6.14
C TYR A 119 3.77 7.43 -7.17
N ALA A 120 4.43 8.59 -7.23
CA ALA A 120 5.50 8.83 -8.18
C ALA A 120 6.66 7.83 -8.02
N LEU A 121 6.96 7.43 -6.77
CA LEU A 121 7.95 6.42 -6.47
C LEU A 121 7.46 5.03 -6.87
N ILE A 122 6.23 4.67 -6.49
CA ILE A 122 5.57 3.40 -6.86
C ILE A 122 5.59 3.21 -8.39
N ALA A 123 5.21 4.23 -9.16
CA ALA A 123 5.12 4.20 -10.61
C ALA A 123 6.49 3.99 -11.28
N LYS A 124 7.50 4.75 -10.85
CA LYS A 124 8.87 4.61 -11.35
C LYS A 124 9.46 3.24 -11.03
N SER A 125 9.27 2.76 -9.80
CA SER A 125 9.74 1.44 -9.41
C SER A 125 9.05 0.33 -10.19
N TRP A 126 7.72 0.38 -10.34
CA TRP A 126 6.98 -0.64 -11.12
C TRP A 126 7.47 -0.70 -12.56
N SER A 127 7.67 0.47 -13.18
CA SER A 127 8.13 0.57 -14.56
C SER A 127 9.56 0.05 -14.74
N GLY A 128 10.48 0.40 -13.84
CA GLY A 128 11.87 -0.06 -13.87
C GLY A 128 12.04 -1.56 -13.57
N LEU A 129 11.05 -2.18 -12.93
CA LEU A 129 11.12 -3.59 -12.51
C LEU A 129 10.39 -4.55 -13.45
N GLN A 130 9.80 -4.08 -14.55
CA GLN A 130 8.98 -4.93 -15.44
C GLN A 130 9.71 -6.18 -15.95
N GLU A 131 11.00 -6.06 -16.29
CA GLU A 131 11.77 -7.21 -16.76
C GLU A 131 11.99 -8.27 -15.67
N VAL A 132 12.33 -7.83 -14.45
CA VAL A 132 12.50 -8.72 -13.29
C VAL A 132 11.18 -9.40 -12.94
N VAL A 133 10.07 -8.65 -12.93
CA VAL A 133 8.73 -9.20 -12.71
C VAL A 133 8.39 -10.26 -13.75
N ALA A 134 8.68 -10.02 -15.03
CA ALA A 134 8.44 -10.98 -16.10
C ALA A 134 9.24 -12.28 -15.89
N ILE A 135 10.51 -12.18 -15.47
CA ILE A 135 11.35 -13.35 -15.16
C ILE A 135 10.78 -14.15 -13.99
N HIS A 136 10.41 -13.50 -12.88
CA HIS A 136 9.81 -14.20 -11.74
C HIS A 136 8.49 -14.87 -12.12
N ARG A 137 7.65 -14.20 -12.93
CA ARG A 137 6.38 -14.77 -13.39
C ARG A 137 6.57 -15.96 -14.32
N ALA A 138 7.60 -15.93 -15.17
CA ALA A 138 7.96 -17.06 -16.01
C ALA A 138 8.47 -18.26 -15.19
N ALA A 139 9.20 -18.00 -14.09
CA ALA A 139 9.75 -19.04 -13.23
C ALA A 139 8.74 -19.63 -12.22
N GLY A 140 7.86 -18.79 -11.67
CA GLY A 140 7.04 -19.14 -10.50
C GLY A 140 5.55 -18.81 -10.62
N GLY A 141 5.09 -18.31 -11.77
CA GLY A 141 3.67 -18.08 -12.08
C GLY A 141 3.20 -16.63 -11.93
N LEU A 142 1.99 -16.35 -12.44
CA LEU A 142 1.46 -15.00 -12.58
C LEU A 142 1.16 -14.28 -11.25
N GLY A 143 1.06 -15.02 -10.14
CA GLY A 143 0.81 -14.44 -8.81
C GLY A 143 1.98 -13.65 -8.24
N PHE A 144 3.17 -13.71 -8.84
CA PHE A 144 4.29 -12.89 -8.40
C PHE A 144 3.99 -11.40 -8.56
N TRP A 145 4.18 -10.69 -7.44
CA TRP A 145 4.08 -9.24 -7.33
C TRP A 145 2.69 -8.68 -7.67
N GLU A 146 1.64 -9.47 -7.44
CA GLU A 146 0.26 -9.08 -7.75
C GLU A 146 -0.20 -7.88 -6.92
N ASN A 147 0.26 -7.75 -5.68
CA ASN A 147 -0.19 -6.67 -4.80
C ASN A 147 0.57 -5.37 -5.11
N PHE A 148 1.83 -5.44 -5.52
CA PHE A 148 2.53 -4.30 -6.09
C PHE A 148 1.88 -3.85 -7.40
N GLU A 149 1.51 -4.79 -8.29
CA GLU A 149 0.77 -4.45 -9.51
C GLU A 149 -0.58 -3.78 -9.19
N TYR A 150 -1.32 -4.32 -8.21
CA TYR A 150 -2.56 -3.73 -7.71
C TYR A 150 -2.31 -2.31 -7.19
N LEU A 151 -1.26 -2.10 -6.41
CA LEU A 151 -0.89 -0.81 -5.85
C LEU A 151 -0.61 0.22 -6.95
N PHE A 152 0.18 -0.16 -7.96
CA PHE A 152 0.50 0.68 -9.11
C PHE A 152 -0.76 1.04 -9.91
N ARG A 153 -1.55 0.04 -10.32
CA ARG A 153 -2.74 0.26 -11.17
C ARG A 153 -3.77 1.14 -10.49
N ASN A 154 -4.06 0.90 -9.21
CA ASN A 154 -5.04 1.70 -8.48
C ASN A 154 -4.51 3.09 -8.14
N GLY A 155 -3.21 3.23 -7.85
CA GLY A 155 -2.57 4.52 -7.68
C GLY A 155 -2.67 5.38 -8.94
N LYS A 156 -2.48 4.78 -10.12
CA LYS A 156 -2.63 5.46 -11.41
C LYS A 156 -4.03 6.03 -11.57
N ILE A 157 -5.05 5.19 -11.38
CA ILE A 157 -6.46 5.58 -11.46
C ILE A 157 -6.75 6.70 -10.45
N TRP A 158 -6.22 6.60 -9.24
CA TRP A 158 -6.42 7.62 -8.21
C TRP A 158 -5.81 8.96 -8.61
N VAL A 159 -4.56 8.97 -9.08
CA VAL A 159 -3.87 10.21 -9.50
C VAL A 159 -4.56 10.84 -10.71
N GLU A 160 -4.94 10.06 -11.72
CA GLU A 160 -5.68 10.56 -12.89
C GLU A 160 -7.01 11.24 -12.52
N ARG A 161 -7.65 10.80 -11.42
CA ARG A 161 -8.92 11.36 -10.93
C ARG A 161 -8.75 12.56 -10.01
N ASN A 162 -7.67 12.63 -9.22
CA ASN A 162 -7.55 13.56 -8.10
C ASN A 162 -6.44 14.62 -8.27
N LYS A 163 -5.52 14.43 -9.21
CA LYS A 163 -4.39 15.35 -9.44
C LYS A 163 -4.51 16.06 -10.80
N PRO A 164 -3.99 17.29 -10.92
CA PRO A 164 -3.95 17.99 -12.19
C PRO A 164 -3.06 17.25 -13.21
N ALA A 165 -3.36 17.40 -14.51
CA ALA A 165 -2.77 16.59 -15.58
C ALA A 165 -1.23 16.65 -15.67
N ASN A 166 -0.60 17.73 -15.18
CA ASN A 166 0.86 17.88 -15.14
C ASN A 166 1.55 16.94 -14.12
N TYR A 167 0.82 16.38 -13.15
CA TYR A 167 1.35 15.39 -12.21
C TYR A 167 1.52 14.00 -12.83
N VAL A 168 0.71 13.65 -13.84
CA VAL A 168 0.70 12.31 -14.45
C VAL A 168 1.93 12.07 -15.31
N ASN A 169 2.52 13.13 -15.90
CA ASN A 169 3.65 13.02 -16.83
C ASN A 169 5.03 12.91 -16.15
N LEU A 170 5.11 12.98 -14.82
CA LEU A 170 6.37 12.94 -14.05
C LEU A 170 6.57 11.63 -13.25
N ALA A 171 5.54 10.79 -13.21
CA ALA A 171 5.48 9.50 -12.51
C ALA A 171 5.60 8.36 -13.51
#